data_AF-A0A954EV35-F1
#
_entry.id   AF-A0A954EV35-F1
#
_cell.length_a   1.000
_cell.length_b   1.000
_cell.length_c   1.000
_cell.angle_alpha   90.00
_cell.angle_beta   90.00
_cell.angle_gamma   90.00
#
_symmetry.space_group_name_H-M   'P 1'
#
loop_
_entity.id
_entity.type
_entity.pdbx_description
1 polymer ?
#
loop_
_entity_poly.entity_id
_entity_poly.type
_entity_poly.pdbx_seq_one_letter_code
_entity_poly.pdbx_strand_id
1 'polypeptide(L)'
;MRFLVGLFVICLCGCQCGKWGCPSPCGPCGKSVPGLNGELVCCEGNAHHWRWIDKTKTKSNARKLAARELKKLQRSCITCDFRYGYEQAFVDIALGACGDVPPLPPALYWKEENRTAFGHQRAQEWFAGYAAGSSRAKHFYEPYNEVAAIASLDGDCP
;
A
#
# COMPACT_ATOMS: atom_id res chain seq x y z
N MET A 1 28.15 -34.91 -28.97
CA MET A 1 28.87 -33.63 -28.90
C MET A 1 27.94 -32.60 -28.26
N ARG A 2 28.18 -32.21 -27.01
CA ARG A 2 27.41 -31.17 -26.32
C ARG A 2 28.37 -30.01 -26.02
N PHE A 3 28.17 -28.89 -26.71
CA PHE A 3 28.85 -27.63 -26.42
C PHE A 3 28.23 -27.02 -25.16
N LEU A 4 29.03 -26.86 -24.11
CA LEU A 4 28.74 -25.97 -22.99
C LEU A 4 29.33 -24.61 -23.33
N VAL A 5 28.47 -23.65 -23.64
CA VAL A 5 28.83 -22.23 -23.71
C VAL A 5 28.76 -21.70 -22.28
N GLY A 6 29.92 -21.54 -21.65
CA GLY A 6 30.05 -20.87 -20.36
C GLY A 6 29.87 -19.37 -20.53
N LEU A 7 28.67 -18.85 -20.28
CA LEU A 7 28.50 -17.44 -19.94
C LEU A 7 28.87 -17.29 -18.46
N PHE A 8 30.04 -16.70 -18.20
CA PHE A 8 30.43 -16.24 -16.88
C PHE A 8 29.54 -15.05 -16.50
N VAL A 9 28.57 -15.29 -15.61
CA VAL A 9 27.95 -14.22 -14.83
C VAL A 9 28.98 -13.82 -13.78
N ILE A 10 29.71 -12.73 -14.03
CA ILE A 10 30.55 -12.11 -13.01
C ILE A 10 29.60 -11.44 -12.01
N CYS A 11 29.28 -12.17 -10.95
CA CYS A 11 28.68 -11.62 -9.76
C CYS A 11 29.76 -10.76 -9.07
N LEU A 12 29.60 -9.44 -9.12
CA LEU A 12 30.43 -8.48 -8.35
C LEU A 12 30.08 -8.48 -6.86
N CYS A 13 29.80 -9.66 -6.30
CA CYS A 13 29.76 -9.88 -4.87
C CYS A 13 30.68 -11.08 -4.61
N GLY A 14 31.88 -10.80 -4.11
CA GLY A 14 32.90 -11.81 -3.83
C GLY A 14 32.52 -12.74 -2.68
N CYS A 15 31.49 -13.57 -2.85
CA CYS A 15 31.17 -14.66 -1.95
C CYS A 15 31.37 -15.99 -2.68
N GLN A 16 32.50 -16.65 -2.40
CA GLN A 16 32.72 -18.04 -2.75
C GLN A 16 31.81 -18.92 -1.89
N CYS A 17 30.68 -19.36 -2.43
CA CYS A 17 29.88 -20.41 -1.81
C CYS A 17 30.41 -21.78 -2.28
N GLY A 18 31.56 -22.17 -1.74
CA GLY A 18 32.10 -23.52 -1.90
C GLY A 18 31.46 -24.48 -0.90
N LYS A 19 30.66 -25.42 -1.42
CA LYS A 19 30.28 -26.76 -0.91
C LYS A 19 29.96 -26.93 0.59
N TRP A 20 28.87 -27.67 0.81
CA TRP A 20 28.35 -28.25 2.06
C TRP A 20 27.25 -27.43 2.76
N GLY A 21 26.02 -27.89 2.54
CA GLY A 21 24.79 -27.76 3.35
C GLY A 21 24.59 -26.48 4.19
N CYS A 22 23.68 -25.61 3.74
CA CYS A 22 22.99 -24.68 4.61
C CYS A 22 21.60 -25.23 4.96
N PRO A 23 21.35 -25.69 6.20
CA PRO A 23 20.02 -25.72 6.77
C PRO A 23 19.90 -24.53 7.73
N SER A 24 19.74 -23.31 7.21
CA SER A 24 19.39 -22.17 8.04
C SER A 24 18.74 -21.03 7.23
N PRO A 25 17.76 -20.30 7.79
CA PRO A 25 16.84 -19.44 7.04
C PRO A 25 17.36 -18.01 6.84
N CYS A 26 18.57 -17.69 7.29
CA CYS A 26 19.12 -16.35 7.22
C CYS A 26 19.88 -16.15 5.91
N GLY A 27 19.22 -15.49 4.95
CA GLY A 27 19.90 -14.80 3.84
C GLY A 27 20.92 -13.77 4.35
N PRO A 28 21.68 -13.11 3.46
CA PRO A 28 22.94 -12.43 3.77
C PRO A 28 22.76 -11.05 4.44
N CYS A 29 21.82 -10.90 5.36
CA CYS A 29 21.73 -9.75 6.27
C CYS A 29 22.28 -10.18 7.64
N GLY A 30 23.61 -10.29 7.72
CA GLY A 30 24.32 -10.55 8.96
C GLY A 30 24.14 -9.40 9.94
N LYS A 31 23.18 -9.53 10.85
CA LYS A 31 23.22 -9.16 12.27
C LYS A 31 21.90 -9.63 12.88
N SER A 32 22.00 -10.61 13.75
CA SER A 32 20.91 -11.06 14.62
C SER A 32 21.18 -10.53 16.02
N VAL A 33 20.16 -9.96 16.66
CA VAL A 33 20.21 -9.61 18.09
C VAL A 33 19.48 -10.68 18.90
N PRO A 34 19.96 -11.04 20.09
CA PRO A 34 19.24 -11.97 20.95
C PRO A 34 17.95 -11.33 21.49
N GLY A 35 16.81 -11.96 21.24
CA GLY A 35 15.54 -11.63 21.90
C GLY A 35 15.55 -12.02 23.38
N LEU A 36 14.55 -11.55 24.15
CA LEU A 36 14.41 -11.79 25.59
C LEU A 36 14.28 -13.29 25.97
N ASN A 37 13.97 -14.13 24.99
CA ASN A 37 13.85 -15.59 25.06
C ASN A 37 15.02 -16.33 24.40
N GLY A 38 16.09 -15.64 23.99
CA GLY A 38 17.23 -16.23 23.28
C GLY A 38 16.98 -16.55 21.81
N GLU A 39 15.84 -16.12 21.25
CA GLU A 39 15.51 -16.28 19.84
C GLU A 39 16.21 -15.19 19.01
N LEU A 40 16.84 -15.58 17.89
CA LEU A 40 17.48 -14.64 16.97
C LEU A 40 16.39 -13.83 16.25
N VAL A 41 16.21 -12.57 16.63
CA VAL A 41 15.35 -11.64 15.90
C VAL A 41 16.21 -10.91 14.86
N CYS A 42 15.76 -10.91 13.60
CA CYS A 42 16.37 -10.13 12.53
C CYS A 42 16.35 -8.64 12.92
N CYS A 43 17.50 -7.97 12.88
CA CYS A 43 17.63 -6.58 13.28
C CYS A 43 16.68 -5.62 12.53
N GLU A 44 15.78 -4.95 13.26
CA GLU A 44 14.91 -3.86 12.81
C GLU A 44 15.66 -2.53 12.52
N GLY A 45 16.87 -2.59 11.97
CA GLY A 45 17.68 -1.42 11.70
C GLY A 45 17.39 -0.77 10.34
N ASN A 46 16.19 -0.15 10.18
CA ASN A 46 15.71 0.77 9.12
C ASN A 46 14.28 0.52 8.62
N ALA A 47 13.51 -0.37 9.26
CA ALA A 47 12.14 -0.69 8.86
C ALA A 47 11.22 0.54 8.74
N HIS A 48 11.43 1.56 9.58
CA HIS A 48 10.64 2.79 9.59
C HIS A 48 10.82 3.65 8.32
N HIS A 49 12.04 3.76 7.79
CA HIS A 49 12.31 4.58 6.60
C HIS A 49 11.72 3.93 5.34
N TRP A 50 11.89 2.62 5.19
CA TRP A 50 11.30 1.85 4.08
C TRP A 50 9.77 1.87 4.11
N ARG A 51 9.15 1.77 5.30
CA ARG A 51 7.69 1.86 5.45
C ARG A 51 7.14 3.24 5.07
N TRP A 52 7.87 4.32 5.34
CA TRP A 52 7.45 5.66 4.92
C TRP A 52 7.55 5.86 3.41
N ILE A 53 8.63 5.36 2.78
CA ILE A 53 8.78 5.39 1.32
C ILE A 53 7.64 4.61 0.67
N ASP A 54 7.39 3.39 1.16
CA ASP A 54 6.35 2.52 0.63
C ASP A 54 4.96 3.17 0.73
N LYS A 55 4.57 3.66 1.92
CA LYS A 55 3.32 4.41 2.09
C LYS A 55 3.20 5.59 1.13
N THR A 56 4.30 6.30 0.87
CA THR A 56 4.31 7.46 -0.03
C THR A 56 4.11 7.02 -1.49
N LYS A 57 4.76 5.94 -1.91
CA LYS A 57 4.60 5.35 -3.25
C LYS A 57 3.19 4.81 -3.45
N THR A 58 2.66 4.09 -2.46
CA THR A 58 1.28 3.57 -2.45
C THR A 58 0.27 4.70 -2.63
N LYS A 59 0.39 5.79 -1.85
CA LYS A 59 -0.46 6.99 -2.01
C LYS A 59 -0.36 7.60 -3.41
N SER A 60 0.85 7.73 -3.95
CA SER A 60 1.06 8.32 -5.28
C SER A 60 0.44 7.45 -6.39
N ASN A 61 0.62 6.13 -6.31
CA ASN A 61 0.06 5.19 -7.27
C ASN A 61 -1.47 5.16 -7.20
N ALA A 62 -2.03 5.16 -5.99
CA ALA A 62 -3.48 5.23 -5.76
C ALA A 62 -4.10 6.49 -6.37
N ARG A 63 -3.49 7.67 -6.15
CA ARG A 63 -3.95 8.93 -6.76
C ARG A 63 -3.89 8.91 -8.29
N LYS A 64 -2.81 8.35 -8.86
CA LYS A 64 -2.69 8.20 -10.32
C LYS A 64 -3.76 7.28 -10.89
N LEU A 65 -4.08 6.18 -10.20
CA LEU A 65 -5.13 5.26 -10.61
C LEU A 65 -6.50 5.94 -10.52
N ALA A 66 -6.79 6.61 -9.40
CA ALA A 66 -8.02 7.37 -9.19
C ALA A 66 -8.23 8.41 -10.31
N ALA A 67 -7.20 9.19 -10.65
CA ALA A 67 -7.28 10.18 -11.72
C ALA A 67 -7.54 9.56 -13.10
N ARG A 68 -7.02 8.36 -13.39
CA ARG A 68 -7.32 7.64 -14.64
C ARG A 68 -8.75 7.15 -14.68
N GLU A 69 -9.26 6.58 -13.59
CA GLU A 69 -10.63 6.09 -13.51
C GLU A 69 -11.64 7.24 -13.51
N LEU A 70 -11.31 8.36 -12.88
CA LEU A 70 -12.13 9.56 -12.90
C LEU A 70 -12.30 10.14 -14.31
N LYS A 71 -11.26 10.06 -15.16
CA LYS A 71 -11.35 10.46 -16.57
C LYS A 71 -12.28 9.57 -17.40
N LYS A 72 -12.51 8.31 -16.98
CA LYS A 72 -13.43 7.39 -17.66
C LYS A 72 -14.88 7.69 -17.30
N LEU A 73 -15.14 8.37 -16.18
CA LEU A 73 -16.46 8.84 -15.83
C LEU A 73 -16.83 9.97 -16.82
N GLN A 74 -17.75 9.68 -17.75
CA GLN A 74 -18.29 10.66 -18.71
C GLN A 74 -19.25 11.64 -18.02
N ARG A 75 -18.79 12.32 -16.96
CA ARG A 75 -19.53 13.40 -16.30
C ARG A 75 -18.94 14.73 -16.77
N SER A 76 -19.75 15.51 -17.48
CA SER A 76 -19.36 16.81 -18.05
C SER A 76 -19.01 17.85 -16.98
N CYS A 77 -19.41 17.64 -15.73
CA CYS A 77 -19.07 18.50 -14.60
C CYS A 77 -18.80 17.67 -13.34
N ILE A 78 -17.52 17.34 -13.10
CA ILE A 78 -17.07 16.78 -11.83
C ILE A 78 -16.55 17.94 -10.99
N THR A 79 -17.13 18.13 -9.79
CA THR A 79 -16.69 19.18 -8.88
C THR A 79 -15.33 18.84 -8.26
N CYS A 80 -14.60 19.86 -7.81
CA CYS A 80 -13.31 19.67 -7.17
C CYS A 80 -13.41 18.82 -5.89
N ASP A 81 -14.48 19.01 -5.11
CA ASP A 81 -14.71 18.28 -3.87
C ASP A 81 -15.07 16.81 -4.14
N PHE A 82 -15.87 16.54 -5.18
CA PHE A 82 -16.11 15.16 -5.64
C PHE A 82 -14.81 14.47 -6.03
N ARG A 83 -13.96 15.12 -6.85
CA ARG A 83 -12.65 14.56 -7.23
C ARG A 83 -11.80 14.26 -6.00
N TYR A 84 -11.77 15.18 -5.03
CA TYR A 84 -10.98 15.01 -3.81
C TYR A 84 -11.46 13.81 -2.99
N GLY A 85 -12.78 13.63 -2.83
CA GLY A 85 -13.34 12.44 -2.18
C GLY A 85 -13.02 11.15 -2.91
N TYR A 86 -13.13 11.17 -4.24
CA TYR A 86 -12.83 10.03 -5.09
C TYR A 86 -11.38 9.58 -4.96
N GLU A 87 -10.42 10.51 -5.03
CA GLU A 87 -9.00 10.22 -4.86
C GLU A 87 -8.66 9.74 -3.45
N GLN A 88 -9.31 10.30 -2.43
CA GLN A 88 -9.08 9.91 -1.04
C GLN A 88 -9.51 8.46 -0.79
N ALA A 89 -10.65 8.02 -1.34
CA ALA A 89 -11.11 6.64 -1.20
C ALA A 89 -10.11 5.62 -1.79
N PHE A 90 -9.53 5.91 -2.95
CA PHE A 90 -8.47 5.07 -3.53
C PHE A 90 -7.24 4.99 -2.62
N VAL A 91 -6.84 6.12 -2.04
CA VAL A 91 -5.70 6.17 -1.13
C VAL A 91 -5.98 5.36 0.14
N ASP A 92 -7.15 5.51 0.74
CA ASP A 92 -7.49 4.83 1.98
C ASP A 92 -7.53 3.31 1.78
N ILE A 93 -8.19 2.84 0.72
CA ILE A 93 -8.27 1.41 0.41
C ILE A 93 -6.89 0.83 0.07
N ALA A 94 -6.06 1.56 -0.69
CA ALA A 94 -4.69 1.13 -0.99
C ALA A 94 -3.81 1.04 0.27
N LEU A 95 -4.15 1.75 1.34
CA LEU A 95 -3.47 1.69 2.64
C LEU A 95 -4.11 0.66 3.59
N GLY A 96 -5.11 -0.10 3.13
CA GLY A 96 -5.75 -1.17 3.88
C GLY A 96 -7.09 -0.81 4.54
N ALA A 97 -7.72 0.32 4.18
CA ALA A 97 -9.07 0.62 4.66
C ALA A 97 -10.13 -0.27 3.99
N CYS A 98 -11.22 -0.54 4.69
CA CYS A 98 -12.37 -1.34 4.20
C CYS A 98 -13.16 -0.66 3.07
N GLY A 99 -12.95 0.64 2.85
CA GLY A 99 -13.71 1.43 1.89
C GLY A 99 -15.09 1.87 2.37
N ASP A 100 -15.40 1.75 3.65
CA ASP A 100 -16.63 2.36 4.17
C ASP A 100 -16.51 3.89 4.16
N VAL A 101 -17.61 4.57 3.86
CA VAL A 101 -17.63 6.03 3.85
C VAL A 101 -17.37 6.52 5.27
N PRO A 102 -16.37 7.39 5.50
CA PRO A 102 -16.08 7.86 6.84
C PRO A 102 -17.26 8.66 7.40
N PRO A 103 -17.49 8.65 8.72
CA PRO A 103 -18.61 9.38 9.32
C PRO A 103 -18.43 10.90 9.26
N LEU A 104 -17.18 11.37 9.12
CA LEU A 104 -16.85 12.79 9.09
C LEU A 104 -16.00 13.11 7.86
N PRO A 105 -16.22 14.27 7.23
CA PRO A 105 -15.39 14.72 6.12
C PRO A 105 -14.04 15.24 6.65
N PRO A 106 -13.03 15.40 5.76
CA PRO A 106 -11.73 15.94 6.13
C PRO A 106 -11.80 17.31 6.81
N ALA A 107 -10.79 17.65 7.62
CA ALA A 107 -10.61 18.92 8.34
C ALA A 107 -11.02 20.18 7.56
N LEU A 108 -10.77 20.18 6.26
CA LEU A 108 -11.14 21.25 5.33
C LEU A 108 -12.61 21.67 5.45
N TYR A 109 -13.55 20.73 5.61
CA TYR A 109 -14.98 21.00 5.47
C TYR A 109 -15.68 21.45 6.76
N TRP A 110 -15.03 21.33 7.91
CA TRP A 110 -15.61 21.68 9.23
C TRP A 110 -14.88 22.85 9.91
N LYS A 111 -14.02 23.55 9.15
CA LYS A 111 -13.52 24.88 9.53
C LYS A 111 -14.68 25.86 9.68
N GLU A 112 -14.49 26.88 10.52
CA GLU A 112 -15.49 27.92 10.80
C GLU A 112 -16.05 28.55 9.51
N GLU A 113 -15.18 28.85 8.54
CA GLU A 113 -15.54 29.41 7.22
C GLU A 113 -16.50 28.54 6.40
N ASN A 114 -16.54 27.22 6.65
CA ASN A 114 -17.37 26.27 5.92
C ASN A 114 -18.67 25.90 6.67
N ARG A 115 -18.98 26.56 7.80
CA ARG A 115 -20.27 26.43 8.51
C ARG A 115 -21.41 27.18 7.80
N THR A 116 -21.46 27.08 6.49
CA THR A 116 -22.44 27.72 5.60
C THR A 116 -23.14 26.66 4.76
N ALA A 117 -24.30 26.96 4.17
CA ALA A 117 -24.99 26.02 3.29
C ALA A 117 -24.08 25.54 2.14
N PHE A 118 -23.26 26.44 1.59
CA PHE A 118 -22.27 26.11 0.56
C PHE A 118 -21.20 25.14 1.07
N GLY A 119 -20.64 25.36 2.27
CA GLY A 119 -19.66 24.44 2.85
C GLY A 119 -20.22 23.05 3.11
N HIS A 120 -21.49 22.95 3.56
CA HIS A 120 -22.18 21.67 3.68
C HIS A 120 -22.37 20.97 2.33
N GLN A 121 -22.74 21.72 1.28
CA GLN A 121 -22.87 21.16 -0.07
C GLN A 121 -21.53 20.60 -0.57
N ARG A 122 -20.42 21.33 -0.36
CA ARG A 122 -19.08 20.83 -0.72
C ARG A 122 -18.71 19.55 0.03
N ALA A 123 -19.07 19.44 1.30
CA ALA A 123 -18.89 18.21 2.07
C ALA A 123 -19.73 17.05 1.52
N GLN A 124 -20.98 17.31 1.12
CA GLN A 124 -21.84 16.31 0.48
C GLN A 124 -21.26 15.83 -0.86
N GLU A 125 -20.71 16.74 -1.67
CA GLU A 125 -20.03 16.39 -2.92
C GLU A 125 -18.79 15.54 -2.67
N TRP A 126 -18.03 15.87 -1.62
CA TRP A 126 -16.91 15.05 -1.18
C TRP A 126 -17.34 13.63 -0.79
N PHE A 127 -18.40 13.48 0.01
CA PHE A 127 -18.94 12.17 0.38
C PHE A 127 -19.42 11.38 -0.84
N ALA A 128 -20.10 12.02 -1.79
CA ALA A 128 -20.53 11.40 -3.03
C ALA A 128 -19.33 10.92 -3.87
N GLY A 129 -18.26 11.71 -3.92
CA GLY A 129 -16.99 11.35 -4.53
C GLY A 129 -16.34 10.15 -3.86
N TYR A 130 -16.29 10.15 -2.52
CA TYR A 130 -15.71 9.07 -1.73
C TYR A 130 -16.45 7.74 -1.92
N ALA A 131 -17.79 7.75 -1.86
CA ALA A 131 -18.59 6.56 -2.07
C ALA A 131 -18.38 5.96 -3.47
N ALA A 132 -18.37 6.80 -4.50
CA ALA A 132 -18.10 6.37 -5.88
C ALA A 132 -16.67 5.85 -6.05
N GLY A 133 -15.69 6.53 -5.45
CA GLY A 133 -14.28 6.13 -5.47
C GLY A 133 -14.05 4.82 -4.76
N SER A 134 -14.67 4.61 -3.60
CA SER A 134 -14.55 3.39 -2.81
C SER A 134 -15.09 2.19 -3.56
N SER A 135 -16.32 2.28 -4.07
CA SER A 135 -16.92 1.20 -4.86
C SER A 135 -16.02 0.79 -6.03
N ARG A 136 -15.41 1.78 -6.70
CA ARG A 136 -14.51 1.51 -7.82
C ARG A 136 -13.16 0.94 -7.39
N ALA A 137 -12.58 1.46 -6.31
CA ALA A 137 -11.28 1.07 -5.80
C ALA A 137 -11.27 -0.38 -5.28
N LYS A 138 -12.36 -0.85 -4.65
CA LYS A 138 -12.48 -2.24 -4.17
C LYS A 138 -12.14 -3.25 -5.27
N HIS A 139 -12.65 -3.05 -6.48
CA HIS A 139 -12.34 -3.92 -7.63
C HIS A 139 -10.85 -4.04 -7.99
N PHE A 140 -10.02 -3.04 -7.64
CA PHE A 140 -8.59 -3.07 -7.92
C PHE A 140 -7.77 -3.65 -6.77
N TYR A 141 -8.26 -3.55 -5.52
CA TYR A 141 -7.49 -3.88 -4.32
C TYR A 141 -7.95 -5.14 -3.60
N GLU A 142 -9.21 -5.56 -3.74
CA GLU A 142 -9.73 -6.82 -3.15
C GLU A 142 -8.83 -8.04 -3.45
N PRO A 143 -8.36 -8.27 -4.70
CA PRO A 143 -7.53 -9.44 -5.00
C PRO A 143 -6.20 -9.47 -4.23
N TYR A 144 -5.66 -8.30 -3.87
CA TYR A 144 -4.40 -8.19 -3.13
C TYR A 144 -4.62 -8.27 -1.62
N ASN A 145 -5.80 -7.86 -1.14
CA ASN A 145 -6.17 -7.97 0.26
C ASN A 145 -6.41 -9.44 0.66
N GLU A 146 -6.92 -10.28 -0.25
CA GLU A 146 -7.09 -11.72 -0.03
C GLU A 146 -5.74 -12.45 0.17
N VAL A 147 -4.70 -12.07 -0.57
CA VAL A 147 -3.36 -12.67 -0.44
C VAL A 147 -2.75 -12.39 0.94
N ALA A 148 -2.98 -11.20 1.51
CA ALA A 148 -2.54 -10.88 2.86
C ALA A 148 -3.30 -11.69 3.93
N ALA A 149 -4.59 -11.98 3.69
CA ALA A 149 -5.40 -12.80 4.58
C ALA A 149 -4.93 -14.27 4.58
N ILE A 150 -4.59 -14.83 3.42
CA ILE A 150 -4.09 -16.22 3.31
C ILE A 150 -2.73 -16.36 4.00
N ALA A 151 -1.82 -15.39 3.84
CA ALA A 151 -0.54 -15.39 4.56
C ALA A 151 -0.67 -15.31 6.09
N SER A 152 -1.86 -14.93 6.59
CA SER A 152 -2.17 -14.86 8.03
C SER A 152 -2.81 -16.16 8.56
N LEU A 153 -3.18 -17.11 7.69
CA LEU A 153 -3.73 -18.42 8.07
C LEU A 153 -2.67 -19.51 8.22
N ASP A 154 -1.44 -19.27 7.76
CA ASP A 154 -0.30 -20.19 7.96
C ASP A 154 0.44 -19.94 9.30
N GLY A 155 -0.10 -19.06 10.14
CA GLY A 155 0.41 -18.72 11.46
C GLY A 155 -0.62 -19.01 12.54
N ASP A 156 -1.02 -20.28 12.68
CA ASP A 156 -1.75 -20.76 13.85
C ASP A 156 -0.99 -20.34 15.11
N CYS A 157 -1.60 -19.44 15.88
CA CYS A 157 -1.17 -19.12 17.22
C CYS A 157 -1.61 -20.27 18.15
N PRO A 158 -0.73 -20.86 18.98
CA PRO A 158 -1.14 -21.76 20.05
C PRO A 158 -1.98 -21.04 21.12
#